data_AF-A0A2W0AS14-F1
#
_entry.id   AF-A0A2W0AS14-F1
#
_cell.length_a   1.000
_cell.length_b   1.000
_cell.length_c   1.000
_cell.angle_alpha   90.00
_cell.angle_beta   90.00
_cell.angle_gamma   90.00
#
_symmetry.space_group_name_H-M   'P 1'
#
loop_
_entity.id
_entity.type
_entity.pdbx_description
1 polymer ?
#
loop_
_entity_poly.entity_id
_entity_poly.type
_entity_poly.pdbx_seq_one_letter_code
_entity_poly.pdbx_strand_id
1 'polypeptide(L)'
;MGSHGGWIHNYFGRNLSDSNQESFQQYLELNKKTIEESAGHAVREYSAPLGNQPAWVTRWLEQHNIVAYYFAGDSGMGPTRVYRDVGRDGDKIWAFPILHFGTEASLVEMHMGSISEAAVQNWLVNVADFTSREHVIRLVYSHPLGATRYIQTLQTWFEHNRELAGEGRFRWYTMSQVANFLNERQEVTWLIQVQGANSVLSASHPRTLEHEAWIFPDSTYSQPRVVKGSADIHDQDGYWIVTAKDCKNLNVSLTARQTSNMNPQAGN
;
A
#
# COMPACT_ATOMS: atom_id res chain seq x y z
N MET A 1 -1.51 -10.43 -13.00
CA MET A 1 -0.50 -11.50 -13.12
C MET A 1 0.88 -10.85 -13.05
N GLY A 2 1.78 -11.36 -12.20
CA GLY A 2 3.13 -10.83 -12.00
C GLY A 2 4.20 -11.90 -12.24
N SER A 3 5.46 -11.49 -12.29
CA SER A 3 6.61 -12.40 -12.36
C SER A 3 6.97 -12.93 -10.98
N HIS A 4 7.28 -14.22 -10.86
CA HIS A 4 7.80 -14.81 -9.63
C HIS A 4 9.25 -15.27 -9.82
N GLY A 5 10.16 -14.30 -9.99
CA GLY A 5 11.59 -14.55 -10.08
C GLY A 5 12.16 -14.66 -11.48
N GLY A 6 13.31 -15.32 -11.54
CA GLY A 6 13.83 -15.88 -12.77
C GLY A 6 13.33 -17.30 -13.01
N TRP A 7 13.51 -17.76 -14.24
CA TRP A 7 13.19 -19.11 -14.68
C TRP A 7 13.83 -20.18 -13.76
N ILE A 8 13.11 -21.28 -13.52
CA ILE A 8 13.51 -22.35 -12.57
C ILE A 8 13.59 -21.83 -11.13
N HIS A 9 12.54 -21.16 -10.66
CA HIS A 9 12.26 -20.69 -9.29
C HIS A 9 13.33 -20.95 -8.22
N ASN A 10 13.48 -22.21 -7.76
CA ASN A 10 14.41 -22.57 -6.68
C ASN A 10 15.88 -22.50 -7.09
N TYR A 11 16.22 -22.86 -8.33
CA TYR A 11 17.58 -22.72 -8.84
C TYR A 11 17.96 -21.24 -8.90
N PHE A 12 17.08 -20.40 -9.44
CA PHE A 12 17.29 -18.95 -9.47
C PHE A 12 17.46 -18.42 -8.04
N GLY A 13 16.45 -18.57 -7.18
CA GLY A 13 16.47 -17.98 -5.83
C GLY A 13 17.64 -18.44 -4.95
N ARG A 14 18.09 -19.70 -5.05
CA ARG A 14 19.20 -20.21 -4.23
C ARG A 14 20.58 -19.77 -4.70
N ASN A 15 20.76 -19.56 -6.00
CA ASN A 15 22.08 -19.28 -6.57
C ASN A 15 22.27 -17.80 -6.91
N LEU A 16 21.22 -16.99 -6.84
CA LEU A 16 21.27 -15.56 -7.05
C LEU A 16 22.13 -14.86 -5.98
N SER A 17 22.95 -13.90 -6.39
CA SER A 17 23.82 -13.13 -5.48
C SER A 17 24.07 -11.72 -6.02
N ASP A 18 24.68 -10.84 -5.22
CA ASP A 18 24.97 -9.47 -5.63
C ASP A 18 25.98 -9.36 -6.78
N SER A 19 26.75 -10.40 -7.08
CA SER A 19 27.87 -10.36 -8.03
C SER A 19 27.64 -11.12 -9.34
N ASN A 20 26.49 -11.79 -9.52
CA ASN A 20 26.28 -12.71 -10.65
C ASN A 20 25.28 -12.24 -11.70
N GLN A 21 25.00 -10.93 -11.78
CA GLN A 21 24.07 -10.35 -12.76
C GLN A 21 24.30 -10.89 -14.18
N GLU A 22 25.55 -10.90 -14.67
CA GLU A 22 25.89 -11.31 -16.04
C GLU A 22 25.41 -12.72 -16.38
N SER A 23 25.42 -13.66 -15.42
CA SER A 23 25.01 -15.04 -15.65
C SER A 23 23.55 -15.31 -15.26
N PHE A 24 22.94 -14.46 -14.43
CA PHE A 24 21.59 -14.68 -13.90
C PHE A 24 20.49 -13.82 -14.53
N GLN A 25 20.82 -12.70 -15.17
CA GLN A 25 19.83 -11.81 -15.79
C GLN A 25 18.96 -12.53 -16.83
N GLN A 26 19.54 -13.44 -17.61
CA GLN A 26 18.82 -14.25 -18.61
C GLN A 26 17.60 -15.00 -18.03
N TYR A 27 17.64 -15.41 -16.75
CA TYR A 27 16.52 -16.11 -16.13
C TYR A 27 15.34 -15.15 -15.88
N LEU A 28 15.60 -13.88 -15.55
CA LEU A 28 14.56 -12.85 -15.42
C LEU A 28 13.92 -12.54 -16.77
N GLU A 29 14.76 -12.38 -17.81
CA GLU A 29 14.32 -12.12 -19.18
C GLU A 29 13.43 -13.24 -19.71
N LEU A 30 13.87 -14.50 -19.57
CA LEU A 30 13.10 -15.66 -20.02
C LEU A 30 11.76 -15.78 -19.29
N ASN A 31 11.74 -15.57 -17.97
CA ASN A 31 10.50 -15.64 -17.20
C ASN A 31 9.53 -14.52 -17.58
N LYS A 32 10.01 -13.27 -17.64
CA LYS A 32 9.21 -12.11 -18.04
C LYS A 32 8.62 -12.32 -19.42
N LYS A 33 9.44 -12.68 -20.41
CA LYS A 33 8.99 -12.95 -21.78
C LYS A 33 7.89 -14.01 -21.81
N THR A 34 8.12 -15.14 -21.15
CA THR A 34 7.16 -16.26 -21.15
C THR A 34 5.82 -15.87 -20.52
N ILE A 35 5.85 -15.13 -19.40
CA ILE A 35 4.63 -14.68 -18.72
C ILE A 35 3.89 -13.66 -19.59
N GLU A 36 4.59 -12.70 -20.20
CA GLU A 36 3.96 -11.69 -21.05
C GLU A 36 3.33 -12.28 -22.31
N GLU A 37 4.02 -13.22 -22.96
CA GLU A 37 3.47 -13.96 -24.11
C GLU A 37 2.24 -14.77 -23.71
N SER A 38 2.23 -15.36 -22.51
CA SER A 38 1.09 -16.15 -22.01
C SER A 38 -0.08 -15.29 -21.54
N ALA A 39 0.19 -14.13 -20.92
CA ALA A 39 -0.81 -13.24 -20.34
C ALA A 39 -1.40 -12.26 -21.36
N GLY A 40 -0.70 -12.02 -22.47
CA GLY A 40 -1.09 -11.04 -23.50
C GLY A 40 -0.95 -9.58 -23.07
N HIS A 41 -0.26 -9.32 -21.96
CA HIS A 41 -0.02 -7.97 -21.46
C HIS A 41 1.32 -7.88 -20.73
N ALA A 42 1.81 -6.65 -20.56
CA ALA A 42 3.07 -6.43 -19.86
C ALA A 42 2.98 -6.81 -18.37
N VAL A 43 4.04 -7.41 -17.83
CA VAL A 43 4.22 -7.68 -16.40
C VAL A 43 4.72 -6.41 -15.71
N ARG A 44 4.05 -6.03 -14.62
CA ARG A 44 4.37 -4.81 -13.85
C ARG A 44 4.73 -5.07 -12.39
N GLU A 45 4.68 -6.33 -11.98
CA GLU A 45 4.83 -6.79 -10.60
C GLU A 45 5.80 -7.96 -10.54
N TYR A 46 6.57 -8.03 -9.45
CA TYR A 46 7.57 -9.07 -9.25
C TYR A 46 7.54 -9.66 -7.83
N SER A 47 7.84 -10.95 -7.72
CA SER A 47 8.08 -11.61 -6.45
C SER A 47 9.36 -12.44 -6.53
N ALA A 48 10.34 -12.15 -5.68
CA ALA A 48 11.61 -12.87 -5.58
C ALA A 48 11.43 -14.30 -5.01
N PRO A 49 11.88 -15.36 -5.69
CA PRO A 49 11.91 -16.70 -5.13
C PRO A 49 12.75 -16.73 -3.85
N LEU A 50 12.20 -17.32 -2.80
CA LEU A 50 12.86 -17.45 -1.49
C LEU A 50 13.22 -16.10 -0.83
N GLY A 51 12.63 -14.99 -1.28
CA GLY A 51 12.92 -13.65 -0.77
C GLY A 51 14.31 -13.10 -1.15
N ASN A 52 15.08 -13.82 -1.97
CA ASN A 52 16.43 -13.39 -2.35
C ASN A 52 16.39 -12.26 -3.40
N GLN A 53 16.67 -11.04 -2.97
CA GLN A 53 16.51 -9.81 -3.76
C GLN A 53 17.78 -8.94 -3.73
N PRO A 54 18.82 -9.28 -4.53
CA PRO A 54 19.98 -8.42 -4.75
C PRO A 54 19.61 -7.06 -5.36
N ALA A 55 20.44 -6.05 -5.10
CA ALA A 55 20.17 -4.68 -5.57
C ALA A 55 20.09 -4.58 -7.10
N TRP A 56 20.91 -5.35 -7.83
CA TRP A 56 20.89 -5.33 -9.29
C TRP A 56 19.58 -5.87 -9.89
N VAL A 57 18.89 -6.78 -9.20
CA VAL A 57 17.57 -7.26 -9.64
C VAL A 57 16.58 -6.11 -9.60
N THR A 58 16.49 -5.38 -8.48
CA THR A 58 15.58 -4.23 -8.36
C THR A 58 15.82 -3.19 -9.45
N ARG A 59 17.08 -2.90 -9.77
CA ARG A 59 17.45 -1.98 -10.87
C ARG A 59 17.02 -2.51 -12.24
N TRP A 60 17.23 -3.80 -12.49
CA TRP A 60 16.77 -4.44 -13.72
C TRP A 60 15.25 -4.39 -13.85
N LEU A 61 14.50 -4.68 -12.76
CA LEU A 61 13.04 -4.62 -12.74
C LEU A 61 12.54 -3.23 -13.15
N GLU A 62 13.09 -2.18 -12.54
CA GLU A 62 12.72 -0.80 -12.84
C GLU A 62 13.00 -0.40 -14.29
N GLN A 63 14.18 -0.77 -14.83
CA GLN A 63 14.54 -0.55 -16.24
C GLN A 63 13.58 -1.25 -17.22
N HIS A 64 12.89 -2.29 -16.75
CA HIS A 64 11.94 -3.09 -17.54
C HIS A 64 10.47 -2.81 -17.20
N ASN A 65 10.18 -1.61 -16.67
CA ASN A 65 8.84 -1.09 -16.37
C ASN A 65 8.06 -1.91 -15.31
N ILE A 66 8.75 -2.68 -14.48
CA ILE A 66 8.18 -3.27 -13.27
C ILE A 66 8.21 -2.20 -12.18
N VAL A 67 7.04 -1.89 -11.63
CA VAL A 67 6.86 -0.76 -10.70
C VAL A 67 6.66 -1.20 -9.25
N ALA A 68 6.47 -2.49 -9.03
CA ALA A 68 6.23 -3.04 -7.71
C ALA A 68 6.87 -4.41 -7.53
N TYR A 69 7.38 -4.68 -6.34
CA TYR A 69 7.82 -6.01 -5.96
C TYR A 69 7.48 -6.31 -4.51
N TYR A 70 7.16 -7.57 -4.21
CA TYR A 70 7.05 -8.02 -2.83
C TYR A 70 8.44 -8.01 -2.16
N PHE A 71 8.52 -7.83 -0.85
CA PHE A 71 9.79 -7.73 -0.17
C PHE A 71 9.76 -8.45 1.18
N ALA A 72 10.79 -9.24 1.46
CA ALA A 72 10.92 -9.96 2.73
C ALA A 72 11.54 -9.09 3.84
N GLY A 73 12.27 -8.02 3.47
CA GLY A 73 12.73 -7.00 4.41
C GLY A 73 11.60 -6.07 4.83
N ASP A 74 11.88 -5.23 5.84
CA ASP A 74 10.95 -4.22 6.37
C ASP A 74 9.57 -4.78 6.77
N SER A 75 9.56 -6.04 7.23
CA SER A 75 8.33 -6.76 7.53
C SER A 75 7.40 -5.97 8.47
N GLY A 76 6.10 -5.97 8.15
CA GLY A 76 5.08 -5.22 8.89
C GLY A 76 4.86 -3.77 8.45
N MET A 77 5.73 -3.22 7.59
CA MET A 77 5.57 -1.89 7.01
C MET A 77 4.55 -1.89 5.85
N GLY A 78 4.05 -0.70 5.50
CA GLY A 78 3.35 -0.48 4.25
C GLY A 78 4.31 -0.41 3.05
N PRO A 79 3.79 -0.14 1.83
CA PRO A 79 4.63 0.04 0.65
C PRO A 79 5.71 1.11 0.90
N THR A 80 6.95 0.79 0.55
CA THR A 80 8.12 1.62 0.92
C THR A 80 9.15 1.70 -0.20
N ARG A 81 10.05 2.67 -0.07
CA ARG A 81 11.27 2.78 -0.87
C ARG A 81 12.40 2.17 -0.08
N VAL A 82 13.01 1.12 -0.63
CA VAL A 82 14.14 0.44 0.01
C VAL A 82 15.40 1.29 -0.17
N TYR A 83 16.11 1.45 0.93
CA TYR A 83 17.43 2.08 0.98
C TYR A 83 18.47 1.02 1.34
N ARG A 84 19.60 1.06 0.64
CA ARG A 84 20.80 0.26 0.91
C ARG A 84 22.00 1.19 1.02
N ASP A 85 23.18 0.62 1.22
CA ASP A 85 24.42 1.35 1.53
C ASP A 85 24.73 2.53 0.60
N VAL A 86 24.35 2.43 -0.68
CA VAL A 86 24.62 3.45 -1.71
C VAL A 86 23.43 4.39 -1.97
N GLY A 87 22.38 4.31 -1.16
CA GLY A 87 21.16 5.10 -1.29
C GLY A 87 19.95 4.25 -1.68
N ARG A 88 19.02 4.84 -2.41
CA ARG A 88 17.75 4.21 -2.76
C ARG A 88 17.93 3.16 -3.86
N ASP A 89 17.25 2.03 -3.73
CA ASP A 89 17.35 0.89 -4.66
C ASP A 89 16.74 1.16 -6.04
N GLY A 90 15.83 2.13 -6.16
CA GLY A 90 15.21 2.56 -7.40
C GLY A 90 14.34 3.81 -7.24
N ASP A 91 14.16 4.53 -8.33
CA ASP A 91 13.55 5.88 -8.32
C ASP A 91 12.03 5.85 -8.31
N LYS A 92 11.40 4.89 -8.98
CA LYS A 92 9.95 4.76 -9.23
C LYS A 92 9.36 3.40 -8.83
N ILE A 93 10.19 2.38 -8.63
CA ILE A 93 9.78 1.07 -8.11
C ILE A 93 9.53 1.07 -6.60
N TRP A 94 8.44 0.44 -6.17
CA TRP A 94 8.04 0.32 -4.77
C TRP A 94 8.19 -1.11 -4.25
N ALA A 95 8.74 -1.25 -3.05
CA ALA A 95 8.73 -2.50 -2.31
C ALA A 95 7.42 -2.65 -1.53
N PHE A 96 6.92 -3.87 -1.45
CA PHE A 96 5.74 -4.24 -0.69
C PHE A 96 6.16 -5.28 0.35
N PRO A 97 6.54 -4.84 1.56
CA PRO A 97 6.89 -5.73 2.64
C PRO A 97 5.78 -6.70 2.96
N ILE A 98 6.12 -7.98 3.11
CA ILE A 98 5.17 -9.00 3.52
C ILE A 98 4.83 -8.85 5.00
N LEU A 99 3.56 -9.04 5.33
CA LEU A 99 3.11 -9.18 6.70
C LEU A 99 3.15 -10.66 7.10
N HIS A 100 3.77 -10.98 8.23
CA HIS A 100 3.91 -12.34 8.76
C HIS A 100 3.07 -12.56 10.03
N PHE A 101 2.74 -13.82 10.31
CA PHE A 101 2.23 -14.27 11.59
C PHE A 101 3.38 -14.86 12.40
N GLY A 102 3.88 -14.13 13.41
CA GLY A 102 5.08 -14.56 14.14
C GLY A 102 6.26 -14.73 13.18
N THR A 103 6.76 -15.96 13.01
CA THR A 103 7.83 -16.31 12.08
C THR A 103 7.35 -16.77 10.70
N GLU A 104 6.04 -16.98 10.51
CA GLU A 104 5.48 -17.60 9.31
C GLU A 104 5.01 -16.53 8.31
N ALA A 105 5.59 -16.52 7.11
CA ALA A 105 5.34 -15.51 6.10
C ALA A 105 4.15 -15.83 5.17
N SER A 106 3.70 -17.09 5.14
CA SER A 106 2.63 -17.56 4.25
C SER A 106 1.69 -18.56 4.93
N LEU A 107 0.49 -18.75 4.37
CA LEU A 107 -0.44 -19.76 4.89
C LEU A 107 0.13 -21.19 4.79
N VAL A 108 1.01 -21.49 3.81
CA VAL A 108 1.69 -22.80 3.75
C VAL A 108 2.55 -22.99 5.00
N GLU A 109 3.35 -21.99 5.34
CA GLU A 109 4.25 -22.01 6.47
C GLU A 109 3.48 -22.07 7.79
N MET A 110 2.38 -21.29 7.93
CA MET A 110 1.48 -21.39 9.08
C MET A 110 0.90 -22.81 9.25
N HIS A 111 0.52 -23.48 8.15
CA HIS A 111 0.08 -24.87 8.22
C HIS A 111 1.21 -25.82 8.66
N MET A 112 2.41 -25.67 8.09
CA MET A 112 3.57 -26.49 8.46
C MET A 112 3.98 -26.28 9.93
N GLY A 113 3.88 -25.04 10.42
CA GLY A 113 4.07 -24.65 11.81
C GLY A 113 2.92 -25.05 12.75
N SER A 114 1.90 -25.74 12.25
CA SER A 114 0.72 -26.18 13.03
C SER A 114 -0.02 -25.04 13.73
N ILE A 115 -0.02 -23.84 13.13
CA ILE A 115 -0.82 -22.72 13.62
C ILE A 115 -2.30 -23.08 13.45
N SER A 116 -3.08 -22.94 14.52
CA SER A 116 -4.49 -23.30 14.48
C SER A 116 -5.27 -22.42 13.48
N GLU A 117 -6.28 -23.02 12.84
CA GLU A 117 -7.17 -22.31 11.92
C GLU A 117 -7.80 -21.06 12.55
N ALA A 118 -8.29 -21.17 13.79
CA ALA A 118 -8.85 -20.05 14.52
C ALA A 118 -7.85 -18.89 14.72
N ALA A 119 -6.57 -19.19 14.96
CA ALA A 119 -5.54 -18.16 15.11
C ALA A 119 -5.25 -17.45 13.78
N VAL A 120 -5.18 -18.19 12.68
CA VAL A 120 -4.98 -17.62 11.34
C VAL A 120 -6.17 -16.75 10.93
N GLN A 121 -7.41 -17.22 11.18
CA GLN A 121 -8.62 -16.44 10.92
C GLN A 121 -8.65 -15.14 11.71
N ASN A 122 -8.43 -15.21 13.02
CA ASN A 122 -8.40 -14.02 13.87
C ASN A 122 -7.33 -13.03 13.42
N TRP A 123 -6.16 -13.52 13.00
CA TRP A 123 -5.11 -12.66 12.46
C TRP A 123 -5.54 -11.96 11.17
N LEU A 124 -6.09 -12.68 10.19
CA LEU A 124 -6.53 -12.09 8.92
C LEU A 124 -7.64 -11.05 9.11
N VAL A 125 -8.62 -11.33 9.97
CA VAL A 125 -9.69 -10.37 10.31
C VAL A 125 -9.10 -9.13 10.99
N ASN A 126 -8.22 -9.31 11.98
CA ASN A 126 -7.57 -8.18 12.64
C ASN A 126 -6.71 -7.35 11.69
N VAL A 127 -6.09 -7.96 10.68
CA VAL A 127 -5.34 -7.24 9.64
C VAL A 127 -6.28 -6.36 8.82
N ALA A 128 -7.47 -6.86 8.45
CA ALA A 128 -8.47 -6.07 7.73
C ALA A 128 -9.01 -4.90 8.56
N ASP A 129 -9.32 -5.14 9.84
CA ASP A 129 -9.77 -4.08 10.76
C ASP A 129 -8.69 -3.02 10.96
N PHE A 130 -7.44 -3.45 11.11
CA PHE A 130 -6.31 -2.55 11.26
C PHE A 130 -6.09 -1.70 10.01
N THR A 131 -6.07 -2.28 8.81
CA THR A 131 -5.87 -1.50 7.58
C THR A 131 -7.02 -0.54 7.33
N SER A 132 -8.25 -0.94 7.69
CA SER A 132 -9.45 -0.12 7.59
C SER A 132 -9.44 1.07 8.55
N ARG A 133 -9.11 0.84 9.83
CA ARG A 133 -9.07 1.88 10.86
C ARG A 133 -7.89 2.84 10.69
N GLU A 134 -6.71 2.32 10.37
CA GLU A 134 -5.49 3.15 10.31
C GLU A 134 -5.26 3.76 8.92
N HIS A 135 -6.12 3.47 7.94
CA HIS A 135 -5.98 3.93 6.55
C HIS A 135 -4.63 3.55 5.91
N VAL A 136 -4.17 2.32 6.16
CA VAL A 136 -2.87 1.83 5.68
C VAL A 136 -3.00 0.62 4.76
N ILE A 137 -1.98 0.43 3.92
CA ILE A 137 -1.89 -0.71 2.99
C ILE A 137 -0.97 -1.76 3.60
N ARG A 138 -1.36 -3.05 3.52
CA ARG A 138 -0.55 -4.21 3.94
C ARG A 138 -0.64 -5.32 2.89
N LEU A 139 0.43 -6.09 2.74
CA LEU A 139 0.50 -7.24 1.85
C LEU A 139 0.46 -8.54 2.66
N VAL A 140 -0.57 -9.36 2.45
CA VAL A 140 -0.64 -10.74 2.93
C VAL A 140 -0.24 -11.66 1.77
N TYR A 141 0.67 -12.60 2.03
CA TYR A 141 1.23 -13.51 1.04
C TYR A 141 0.81 -14.96 1.27
N SER A 142 0.59 -15.71 0.19
CA SER A 142 0.35 -17.16 0.27
C SER A 142 0.63 -17.86 -1.06
N HIS A 143 0.81 -19.18 -0.98
CA HIS A 143 0.81 -20.08 -2.14
C HIS A 143 -0.56 -20.76 -2.27
N PRO A 144 -1.00 -21.15 -3.49
CA PRO A 144 -2.27 -21.85 -3.68
C PRO A 144 -2.44 -23.08 -2.78
N LEU A 145 -1.38 -23.88 -2.61
CA LEU A 145 -1.42 -25.05 -1.71
C LEU A 145 -1.75 -24.67 -0.26
N GLY A 146 -1.18 -23.58 0.25
CA GLY A 146 -1.46 -23.11 1.61
C GLY A 146 -2.88 -22.57 1.74
N ALA A 147 -3.34 -21.82 0.75
CA ALA A 147 -4.71 -21.33 0.70
C ALA A 147 -5.75 -22.46 0.76
N THR A 148 -5.49 -23.60 0.10
CA THR A 148 -6.39 -24.77 0.17
C THR A 148 -6.47 -25.44 1.55
N ARG A 149 -5.53 -25.15 2.46
CA ARG A 149 -5.55 -25.65 3.85
C ARG A 149 -6.42 -24.79 4.79
N TYR A 150 -6.79 -23.59 4.36
CA TYR A 150 -7.50 -22.58 5.17
C TYR A 150 -8.72 -22.01 4.42
N ILE A 151 -9.46 -22.86 3.69
CA ILE A 151 -10.55 -22.40 2.83
C ILE A 151 -11.63 -21.65 3.63
N GLN A 152 -12.08 -22.22 4.76
CA GLN A 152 -13.14 -21.61 5.57
C GLN A 152 -12.67 -20.31 6.25
N THR A 153 -11.43 -20.28 6.71
CA THR A 153 -10.76 -19.06 7.18
C THR A 153 -10.72 -17.96 6.11
N LEU A 154 -10.33 -18.30 4.88
CA LEU A 154 -10.28 -17.33 3.77
C LEU A 154 -11.67 -16.84 3.35
N GLN A 155 -12.68 -17.71 3.38
CA GLN A 155 -14.07 -17.31 3.13
C GLN A 155 -14.54 -16.29 4.15
N THR A 156 -14.33 -16.57 5.44
CA THR A 156 -14.67 -15.65 6.53
C THR A 156 -13.95 -14.31 6.36
N TRP A 157 -12.65 -14.33 6.02
CA TRP A 157 -11.89 -13.11 5.78
C TRP A 157 -12.42 -12.32 4.57
N PHE A 158 -12.79 -12.98 3.48
CA PHE A 158 -13.36 -12.31 2.30
C PHE A 158 -14.76 -11.77 2.52
N GLU A 159 -15.57 -12.42 3.35
CA GLU A 159 -16.87 -11.91 3.80
C GLU A 159 -16.69 -10.64 4.64
N HIS A 160 -15.80 -10.68 5.64
CA HIS A 160 -15.47 -9.51 6.47
C HIS A 160 -14.94 -8.33 5.64
N ASN A 161 -14.01 -8.58 4.71
CA ASN A 161 -13.51 -7.55 3.81
C ASN A 161 -14.60 -6.95 2.90
N ARG A 162 -15.63 -7.74 2.55
CA ARG A 162 -16.76 -7.26 1.75
C ARG A 162 -17.68 -6.35 2.57
N GLU A 163 -17.87 -6.65 3.85
CA GLU A 163 -18.62 -5.78 4.78
C GLU A 163 -17.91 -4.43 4.91
N LEU A 164 -16.61 -4.43 5.24
CA LEU A 164 -15.81 -3.21 5.30
C LEU A 164 -15.79 -2.43 3.96
N ALA A 165 -15.77 -3.13 2.82
CA ALA A 165 -15.84 -2.50 1.51
C ALA A 165 -17.23 -1.88 1.23
N GLY A 166 -18.31 -2.53 1.69
CA GLY A 166 -19.68 -2.01 1.61
C GLY A 166 -19.87 -0.73 2.45
N GLU A 167 -19.11 -0.59 3.52
CA GLU A 167 -19.02 0.63 4.34
C GLU A 167 -18.08 1.69 3.74
N GLY A 168 -17.40 1.40 2.63
CA GLY A 168 -16.42 2.30 2.01
C GLY A 168 -15.06 2.36 2.71
N ARG A 169 -14.79 1.45 3.66
CA ARG A 169 -13.60 1.47 4.53
C ARG A 169 -12.50 0.50 4.12
N PHE A 170 -12.71 -0.29 3.07
CA PHE A 170 -11.74 -1.26 2.58
C PHE A 170 -11.79 -1.41 1.06
N ARG A 171 -10.62 -1.64 0.45
CA ARG A 171 -10.51 -1.99 -0.96
C ARG A 171 -9.29 -2.87 -1.23
N TRP A 172 -9.45 -3.83 -2.13
CA TRP A 172 -8.35 -4.59 -2.70
C TRP A 172 -7.65 -3.82 -3.80
N TYR A 173 -6.32 -3.84 -3.79
CA TYR A 173 -5.48 -3.27 -4.83
C TYR A 173 -4.44 -4.28 -5.29
N THR A 174 -4.06 -4.19 -6.55
CA THR A 174 -2.80 -4.79 -7.01
C THR A 174 -1.62 -3.95 -6.53
N MET A 175 -0.44 -4.55 -6.39
CA MET A 175 0.75 -3.78 -6.00
C MET A 175 1.07 -2.67 -7.01
N SER A 176 0.85 -2.93 -8.30
CA SER A 176 1.04 -1.94 -9.37
C SER A 176 0.05 -0.77 -9.29
N GLN A 177 -1.21 -0.98 -8.90
CA GLN A 177 -2.16 0.12 -8.68
C GLN A 177 -1.66 1.06 -7.59
N VAL A 178 -1.25 0.49 -6.45
CA VAL A 178 -0.70 1.25 -5.33
C VAL A 178 0.59 1.96 -5.71
N ALA A 179 1.52 1.28 -6.39
CA ALA A 179 2.78 1.89 -6.82
C ALA A 179 2.58 3.06 -7.79
N ASN A 180 1.60 2.97 -8.71
CA ASN A 180 1.26 4.08 -9.59
C ASN A 180 0.69 5.26 -8.80
N PHE A 181 -0.29 5.00 -7.92
CA PHE A 181 -0.84 6.03 -7.04
C PHE A 181 0.26 6.71 -6.22
N LEU A 182 1.17 5.95 -5.62
CA LEU A 182 2.26 6.50 -4.82
C LEU A 182 3.27 7.30 -5.64
N ASN A 183 3.48 6.97 -6.91
CA ASN A 183 4.30 7.79 -7.81
C ASN A 183 3.57 9.08 -8.21
N GLU A 184 2.28 9.02 -8.49
CA GLU A 184 1.45 10.20 -8.82
C GLU A 184 1.34 11.15 -7.63
N ARG A 185 1.15 10.60 -6.43
CA ARG A 185 1.12 11.36 -5.18
C ARG A 185 2.38 12.21 -4.95
N GLN A 186 3.55 11.79 -5.47
CA GLN A 186 4.79 12.56 -5.36
C GLN A 186 4.80 13.84 -6.21
N GLU A 187 3.90 13.96 -7.19
CA GLU A 187 3.74 15.15 -8.03
C GLU A 187 2.74 16.17 -7.44
N VAL A 188 2.05 15.82 -6.34
CA VAL A 188 1.11 16.72 -5.66
C VAL A 188 1.86 17.82 -4.93
N THR A 189 1.55 19.07 -5.25
CA THR A 189 1.96 20.23 -4.45
C THR A 189 0.79 20.70 -3.62
N TRP A 190 1.00 20.93 -2.32
CA TRP A 190 -0.05 21.45 -1.44
C TRP A 190 0.51 22.35 -0.36
N LEU A 191 -0.35 23.23 0.17
CA LEU A 191 -0.05 24.13 1.28
C LEU A 191 -1.34 24.48 2.03
N ILE A 192 -1.21 24.84 3.31
CA ILE A 192 -2.30 25.40 4.11
C ILE A 192 -1.94 26.83 4.49
N GLN A 193 -2.76 27.79 4.04
CA GLN A 193 -2.66 29.20 4.44
C GLN A 193 -3.58 29.46 5.64
N VAL A 194 -2.99 29.81 6.79
CA VAL A 194 -3.73 30.14 8.01
C VAL A 194 -4.10 31.62 8.00
N GLN A 195 -5.38 31.93 8.21
CA GLN A 195 -5.95 33.29 8.24
C GLN A 195 -6.86 33.43 9.48
N GLY A 196 -6.26 33.47 10.67
CA GLY A 196 -6.99 33.47 11.94
C GLY A 196 -7.75 32.16 12.14
N ALA A 197 -9.05 32.23 12.41
CA ALA A 197 -9.90 31.05 12.59
C ALA A 197 -10.20 30.31 11.26
N ASN A 198 -9.92 30.93 10.11
CA ASN A 198 -10.12 30.31 8.81
C ASN A 198 -8.77 29.97 8.20
N SER A 199 -8.63 28.79 7.64
CA SER A 199 -7.47 28.36 6.86
C SER A 199 -7.94 27.86 5.50
N VAL A 200 -7.05 27.88 4.52
CA VAL A 200 -7.33 27.34 3.19
C VAL A 200 -6.24 26.34 2.82
N LEU A 201 -6.61 25.07 2.67
CA LEU A 201 -5.80 24.10 1.93
C LEU A 201 -5.87 24.45 0.45
N SER A 202 -4.73 24.57 -0.21
CA SER A 202 -4.62 24.63 -1.67
C SER A 202 -3.74 23.49 -2.15
N ALA A 203 -4.21 22.70 -3.10
CA ALA A 203 -3.50 21.58 -3.69
C ALA A 203 -3.58 21.61 -5.21
N SER A 204 -2.53 21.13 -5.87
CA SER A 204 -2.49 20.98 -7.33
C SER A 204 -1.67 19.77 -7.75
N HIS A 205 -2.00 19.25 -8.94
CA HIS A 205 -1.27 18.16 -9.58
C HIS A 205 -1.24 18.39 -11.11
N PRO A 206 -0.15 18.06 -11.82
CA PRO A 206 -0.02 18.34 -13.26
C PRO A 206 -1.14 17.72 -14.13
N ARG A 207 -1.62 16.53 -13.72
CA ARG A 207 -2.63 15.74 -14.43
C ARG A 207 -4.01 15.74 -13.76
N THR A 208 -4.14 15.13 -12.58
CA THR A 208 -5.38 15.14 -11.78
C THR A 208 -5.06 14.90 -10.31
N LEU A 209 -5.91 15.38 -9.40
CA LEU A 209 -5.89 15.09 -7.97
C LEU A 209 -6.83 13.92 -7.62
N GLU A 210 -7.45 13.27 -8.60
CA GLU A 210 -8.39 12.17 -8.34
C GLU A 210 -7.81 11.15 -7.35
N HIS A 211 -8.59 10.82 -6.32
CA HIS A 211 -8.24 9.91 -5.21
C HIS A 211 -7.24 10.46 -4.16
N GLU A 212 -6.65 11.63 -4.37
CA GLU A 212 -5.84 12.26 -3.33
C GLU A 212 -6.72 12.71 -2.16
N ALA A 213 -6.23 12.47 -0.95
CA ALA A 213 -6.98 12.72 0.27
C ALA A 213 -6.18 13.52 1.30
N TRP A 214 -6.90 14.41 1.99
CA TRP A 214 -6.42 15.14 3.17
C TRP A 214 -7.35 14.85 4.34
N ILE A 215 -6.76 14.60 5.50
CA ILE A 215 -7.47 14.20 6.71
C ILE A 215 -7.31 15.31 7.74
N PHE A 216 -8.42 15.76 8.32
CA PHE A 216 -8.45 16.82 9.33
C PHE A 216 -9.18 16.34 10.58
N PRO A 217 -8.65 16.57 11.79
CA PRO A 217 -9.35 16.20 13.01
C PRO A 217 -10.64 17.00 13.16
N ASP A 218 -11.76 16.30 13.36
CA ASP A 218 -13.08 16.92 13.49
C ASP A 218 -13.20 17.72 14.81
N SER A 219 -12.42 17.36 15.82
CA SER A 219 -12.30 18.07 17.10
C SER A 219 -11.70 19.48 16.94
N THR A 220 -10.86 19.70 15.92
CA THR A 220 -10.22 20.99 15.65
C THR A 220 -10.98 21.80 14.62
N TYR A 221 -11.53 21.17 13.59
CA TYR A 221 -12.16 21.87 12.46
C TYR A 221 -13.67 21.55 12.38
N SER A 222 -14.48 22.55 12.03
CA SER A 222 -15.82 22.27 11.51
C SER A 222 -15.71 21.60 10.13
N GLN A 223 -16.83 21.08 9.63
CA GLN A 223 -16.86 20.41 8.33
C GLN A 223 -16.19 21.26 7.24
N PRO A 224 -15.12 20.75 6.58
CA PRO A 224 -14.44 21.47 5.51
C PRO A 224 -15.40 21.78 4.36
N ARG A 225 -15.10 22.84 3.60
CA ARG A 225 -15.90 23.23 2.44
C ARG A 225 -15.01 23.42 1.22
N VAL A 226 -15.38 22.77 0.11
CA VAL A 226 -14.72 22.99 -1.18
C VAL A 226 -15.01 24.41 -1.67
N VAL A 227 -13.95 25.17 -1.95
CA VAL A 227 -13.99 26.54 -2.50
C VAL A 227 -13.64 26.54 -3.98
N LYS A 228 -12.76 25.63 -4.41
CA LYS A 228 -12.36 25.44 -5.82
C LYS A 228 -12.09 23.97 -6.08
N GLY A 229 -12.42 23.48 -7.28
CA GLY A 229 -12.27 22.08 -7.64
C GLY A 229 -13.48 21.25 -7.21
N SER A 230 -13.28 19.95 -7.02
CA SER A 230 -14.33 19.03 -6.63
C SER A 230 -13.76 17.95 -5.72
N ALA A 231 -14.46 17.65 -4.62
CA ALA A 231 -14.07 16.64 -3.65
C ALA A 231 -15.32 16.08 -2.95
N ASP A 232 -15.24 14.85 -2.50
CA ASP A 232 -16.15 14.30 -1.49
C ASP A 232 -15.60 14.58 -0.10
N ILE A 233 -16.50 14.90 0.84
CA ILE A 233 -16.16 15.18 2.23
C ILE A 233 -17.08 14.31 3.08
N HIS A 234 -16.48 13.43 3.88
CA HIS A 234 -17.19 12.59 4.83
C HIS A 234 -16.51 12.64 6.19
N ASP A 235 -17.32 12.44 7.23
CA ASP A 235 -16.85 12.19 8.59
C ASP A 235 -16.56 10.70 8.74
N GLN A 236 -15.43 10.37 9.33
CA GLN A 236 -15.09 9.00 9.71
C GLN A 236 -14.13 9.01 10.90
N ASP A 237 -14.49 8.28 11.96
CA ASP A 237 -13.62 7.98 13.10
C ASP A 237 -12.98 9.22 13.77
N GLY A 238 -13.71 10.35 13.85
CA GLY A 238 -13.21 11.62 14.43
C GLY A 238 -12.38 12.47 13.46
N TYR A 239 -12.49 12.20 12.17
CA TYR A 239 -11.81 12.94 11.12
C TYR A 239 -12.75 13.33 9.99
N TRP A 240 -12.52 14.52 9.45
CA TRP A 240 -12.99 14.89 8.12
C TRP A 240 -12.00 14.37 7.07
N ILE A 241 -12.47 13.48 6.20
CA ILE A 241 -11.71 12.99 5.06
C ILE A 241 -12.18 13.74 3.81
N VAL A 242 -11.28 14.52 3.21
CA VAL A 242 -11.53 15.25 1.97
C VAL A 242 -10.81 14.53 0.84
N THR A 243 -11.57 13.85 -0.02
CA THR A 243 -11.05 13.10 -1.17
C THR A 243 -11.36 13.83 -2.47
N ALA A 244 -10.32 14.25 -3.19
CA ALA A 244 -10.46 14.93 -4.46
C ALA A 244 -11.08 14.03 -5.54
N LYS A 245 -12.00 14.62 -6.31
CA LYS A 245 -12.49 14.07 -7.59
C LYS A 245 -11.55 14.51 -8.72
N ASP A 246 -11.87 14.13 -9.95
CA ASP A 246 -11.10 14.54 -11.12
C ASP A 246 -11.04 16.07 -11.27
N CYS A 247 -9.93 16.65 -10.80
CA CYS A 247 -9.62 18.07 -10.90
C CYS A 247 -8.12 18.30 -10.73
N LYS A 248 -7.57 19.32 -11.39
CA LYS A 248 -6.13 19.66 -11.28
C LYS A 248 -5.78 20.53 -10.09
N ASN A 249 -6.77 21.23 -9.53
CA ASN A 249 -6.59 22.20 -8.46
C ASN A 249 -7.76 22.07 -7.49
N LEU A 250 -7.45 21.99 -6.20
CA LEU A 250 -8.43 21.92 -5.11
C LEU A 250 -8.12 23.01 -4.08
N ASN A 251 -9.13 23.80 -3.71
CA ASN A 251 -9.06 24.64 -2.52
C ASN A 251 -10.16 24.25 -1.55
N VAL A 252 -9.80 24.06 -0.28
CA VAL A 252 -10.74 23.68 0.79
C VAL A 252 -10.59 24.68 1.93
N SER A 253 -11.69 25.34 2.30
CA SER A 253 -11.72 26.16 3.51
C SER A 253 -11.89 25.28 4.74
N LEU A 254 -11.08 25.56 5.74
CA LEU A 254 -11.06 24.93 7.04
C LEU A 254 -11.38 26.00 8.08
N THR A 255 -12.39 25.82 8.90
CA THR A 255 -12.72 26.75 9.99
C THR A 255 -12.43 26.05 11.31
N ALA A 256 -11.52 26.62 12.11
CA ALA A 256 -11.22 26.11 13.44
C ALA A 256 -12.47 26.25 14.33
N ARG A 257 -12.79 25.20 15.08
CA ARG A 257 -13.81 25.27 16.13
C ARG A 257 -13.27 26.22 17.22
N GLN A 258 -14.11 27.13 17.69
CA GLN A 258 -13.75 27.90 18.87
C GLN A 258 -13.69 26.94 20.05
N THR A 259 -12.50 26.74 20.62
CA THR A 259 -12.42 26.17 21.96
C THR A 259 -13.08 27.16 22.89
N SER A 260 -14.21 26.78 23.49
CA SER A 260 -14.74 27.53 24.62
C SER A 260 -13.65 27.53 25.68
N ASN A 261 -12.99 28.66 25.90
CA ASN A 261 -12.19 28.87 27.09
C ASN A 261 -13.11 28.54 28.28
N MET A 262 -12.87 27.41 28.94
CA MET A 262 -13.41 27.20 30.28
C MET A 262 -12.87 28.33 31.13
N ASN A 263 -13.77 29.23 31.49
CA ASN A 263 -13.51 30.41 32.29
C ASN A 263 -12.97 29.93 33.66
N PRO A 264 -11.72 30.23 34.07
CA PRO A 264 -11.22 29.86 35.40
C PRO A 264 -11.68 30.87 36.47
N GLN A 265 -12.93 31.35 36.36
CA GLN A 265 -13.54 32.22 37.36
C GLN A 265 -14.85 31.59 37.86
N ALA A 266 -14.71 30.57 38.69
CA ALA A 266 -15.71 30.20 39.68
C ALA A 266 -14.96 29.81 40.96
N GLY A 267 -14.83 30.76 41.87
CA GLY A 267 -14.17 30.57 43.16
C GLY A 267 -13.82 31.90 43.82
N ASN A 268 -14.84 32.71 44.10
CA ASN A 268 -14.80 33.66 45.22
C ASN A 268 -15.50 32.99 46.41
#